data_AF-A0A2V2UHK2-F1
#
_entry.id   AF-A0A2V2UHK2-F1
#
_cell.length_a   1.000
_cell.length_b   1.000
_cell.length_c   1.000
_cell.angle_alpha   90.00
_cell.angle_beta   90.00
_cell.angle_gamma   90.00
#
_symmetry.space_group_name_H-M   'P 1'
#
loop_
_entity.id
_entity.type
_entity.pdbx_description
1 polymer ?
#
loop_
_entity_poly.entity_id
_entity_poly.type
_entity_poly.pdbx_seq_one_letter_code
_entity_poly.pdbx_strand_id
1 'polypeptide(L)'
;MWVALRRCLRRMIYSSATITPRSRLWRGALSFPVLFDIHNHGIGGADDVIGYWTNPEYTLRELARCGTLCALASIVFSDDHKHLVKKCIEEVEKRVGAYIPDCCLLGGIHAGPVINDRGGLPACENRWNLESFKKLCATMPSMRIMTISPHIDARSNYELIGYLLRLGVRPSLGHDRVATKKEILGALKLAPSERDKLHVTHMHNVMSFAHRNPSLVNVALCSSFPNAEIYRGAIPPICGDHRRPCPYRCHSFACDNFFQRV
;
A
#
# COMPACT_ATOMS: atom_id res chain seq x y z
N MET A 1 -13.05 -5.20 12.75
CA MET A 1 -11.58 -5.25 12.52
C MET A 1 -10.77 -5.30 13.82
N TRP A 2 -10.93 -4.37 14.76
CA TRP A 2 -10.15 -4.36 16.03
C TRP A 2 -10.36 -5.59 16.93
N VAL A 3 -11.60 -6.07 17.02
CA VAL A 3 -11.93 -7.31 17.74
C VAL A 3 -11.29 -8.52 17.06
N ALA A 4 -11.17 -8.52 15.74
CA ALA A 4 -10.54 -9.60 14.97
C ALA A 4 -9.01 -9.58 15.10
N LEU A 5 -8.36 -8.41 15.06
CA LEU A 5 -6.91 -8.27 15.28
C LEU A 5 -6.53 -8.61 16.73
N ARG A 6 -7.32 -8.18 17.73
CA ARG A 6 -7.11 -8.59 19.14
C ARG A 6 -7.36 -10.07 19.35
N ARG A 7 -8.36 -10.68 18.68
CA ARG A 7 -8.59 -12.13 18.72
C ARG A 7 -7.49 -12.90 17.99
N CYS A 8 -6.95 -12.37 16.89
CA CYS A 8 -5.83 -12.92 16.14
C CYS A 8 -4.55 -12.93 16.98
N LEU A 9 -4.15 -11.79 17.54
CA LEU A 9 -2.98 -11.68 18.42
C LEU A 9 -3.17 -12.53 19.69
N ARG A 10 -4.36 -12.50 20.32
CA ARG A 10 -4.64 -13.36 21.49
C ARG A 10 -4.77 -14.85 21.14
N ARG A 11 -5.10 -15.26 19.91
CA ARG A 11 -5.13 -16.69 19.54
C ARG A 11 -3.80 -17.16 18.95
N MET A 12 -3.05 -16.38 18.19
CA MET A 12 -1.70 -16.80 17.78
C MET A 12 -0.77 -16.98 18.99
N ILE A 13 -0.91 -16.15 20.03
CA ILE A 13 -0.17 -16.32 21.29
C ILE A 13 -0.65 -17.55 22.08
N TYR A 14 -1.90 -18.02 21.91
CA TYR A 14 -2.53 -19.02 22.80
C TYR A 14 -3.14 -20.27 22.12
N SER A 15 -3.12 -20.39 20.79
CA SER A 15 -3.85 -21.43 20.02
C SER A 15 -2.95 -22.54 19.48
N SER A 16 -1.65 -22.49 19.74
CA SER A 16 -0.80 -23.66 19.63
C SER A 16 -0.67 -24.29 21.02
N ALA A 17 -1.43 -25.38 21.20
CA ALA A 17 -1.46 -26.27 22.36
C ALA A 17 -2.19 -25.73 23.61
N THR A 18 -2.86 -26.65 24.31
CA THR A 18 -2.98 -26.63 25.76
C THR A 18 -1.65 -26.20 26.38
N ILE A 19 -1.53 -24.92 26.71
CA ILE A 19 -0.39 -24.36 27.43
C ILE A 19 -0.56 -24.78 28.90
N THR A 20 -0.16 -26.01 29.21
CA THR A 20 0.58 -26.21 30.46
C THR A 20 1.72 -25.19 30.46
N PRO A 21 2.01 -24.48 31.57
CA PRO A 21 3.09 -23.50 31.63
C PRO A 21 4.43 -24.22 31.63
N ARG A 22 4.80 -24.79 30.48
CA ARG A 22 6.17 -25.13 30.14
C ARG A 22 6.69 -23.96 29.33
N SER A 23 7.39 -23.08 30.02
CA SER A 23 8.25 -22.05 29.45
C SER A 23 9.22 -22.70 28.45
N ARG A 24 8.83 -22.84 27.19
CA ARG A 24 9.79 -23.00 26.10
C ARG A 24 10.43 -21.63 25.90
N LEU A 25 11.45 -21.38 26.70
CA LEU A 25 12.49 -20.41 26.38
C LEU A 25 13.09 -20.85 25.05
N TRP A 26 12.68 -20.20 23.97
CA TRP A 26 13.35 -20.29 22.67
C TRP A 26 14.73 -19.60 22.84
N ARG A 27 15.71 -20.34 23.37
CA ARG A 27 17.07 -19.83 23.54
C ARG A 27 17.61 -19.46 22.15
N GLY A 28 17.90 -18.18 21.94
CA GLY A 28 18.46 -17.65 20.69
C GLY A 28 17.43 -17.18 19.64
N ALA A 29 16.12 -17.22 19.91
CA ALA A 29 15.14 -16.65 19.00
C ALA A 29 15.02 -15.13 19.14
N LEU A 30 14.95 -14.43 18.00
CA LEU A 30 14.70 -13.00 17.95
C LEU A 30 13.18 -12.75 17.83
N SER A 31 12.63 -11.89 18.68
CA SER A 31 11.25 -11.43 18.59
C SER A 31 11.21 -10.08 17.88
N PHE A 32 10.54 -10.01 16.74
CA PHE A 32 10.35 -8.78 15.98
C PHE A 32 8.91 -8.27 16.12
N PRO A 33 8.67 -6.97 15.92
CA PRO A 33 7.34 -6.47 15.58
C PRO A 33 6.79 -7.21 14.36
N VAL A 34 5.48 -7.25 14.23
CA VAL A 34 4.79 -7.83 13.07
C VAL A 34 5.26 -7.16 11.78
N LEU A 35 5.59 -7.96 10.75
CA LEU A 35 5.85 -7.45 9.41
C LEU A 35 4.53 -7.16 8.69
N PHE A 36 4.46 -5.97 8.09
CA PHE A 36 3.34 -5.49 7.29
C PHE A 36 3.80 -5.34 5.84
N ASP A 37 3.21 -6.11 4.93
CA ASP A 37 3.51 -6.01 3.50
C ASP A 37 2.44 -5.17 2.79
N ILE A 38 2.79 -3.93 2.44
CA ILE A 38 1.86 -2.99 1.83
C ILE A 38 1.82 -3.07 0.30
N HIS A 39 2.61 -3.95 -0.33
CA HIS A 39 2.66 -4.09 -1.78
C HIS A 39 2.95 -5.54 -2.17
N ASN A 40 1.91 -6.37 -2.21
CA ASN A 40 2.04 -7.80 -2.48
C ASN A 40 1.08 -8.26 -3.59
N HIS A 41 1.60 -8.74 -4.72
CA HIS A 41 0.77 -9.25 -5.83
C HIS A 41 0.20 -10.65 -5.60
N GLY A 42 0.49 -11.25 -4.46
CA GLY A 42 0.17 -12.62 -4.11
C GLY A 42 1.34 -13.56 -4.31
N ILE A 43 1.16 -14.80 -3.86
CA ILE A 43 2.14 -15.88 -4.04
C ILE A 43 1.39 -17.15 -4.45
N GLY A 44 1.58 -17.58 -5.69
CA GLY A 44 0.98 -18.80 -6.23
C GLY A 44 -0.55 -18.85 -6.13
N GLY A 45 -1.11 -20.06 -6.17
CA GLY A 45 -2.55 -20.30 -6.04
C GLY A 45 -3.39 -20.04 -7.30
N ALA A 46 -2.75 -19.56 -8.38
CA ALA A 46 -3.29 -19.49 -9.74
C ALA A 46 -2.12 -19.58 -10.76
N ASP A 47 -2.44 -19.64 -12.05
CA ASP A 47 -1.44 -19.80 -13.12
C ASP A 47 -0.62 -18.52 -13.40
N ASP A 48 -1.20 -17.35 -13.13
CA ASP A 48 -0.60 -16.05 -13.42
C ASP A 48 -0.75 -15.08 -12.23
N VAL A 49 0.21 -14.16 -12.08
CA VAL A 49 0.25 -13.15 -11.02
C VAL A 49 -1.00 -12.25 -11.01
N ILE A 50 -1.65 -12.03 -12.15
CA ILE A 50 -2.93 -11.31 -12.25
C ILE A 50 -4.02 -12.03 -11.43
N GLY A 51 -3.94 -13.37 -11.37
CA GLY A 51 -4.92 -14.25 -10.74
C GLY A 51 -4.61 -14.70 -9.32
N TYR A 52 -3.43 -14.41 -8.75
CA TYR A 52 -3.05 -14.92 -7.42
C TYR A 52 -4.04 -14.53 -6.32
N TRP A 53 -4.61 -13.32 -6.40
CA TRP A 53 -5.62 -12.84 -5.46
C TRP A 53 -7.03 -13.41 -5.70
N THR A 54 -7.24 -14.31 -6.68
CA THR A 54 -8.48 -15.11 -6.74
C THR A 54 -8.54 -16.18 -5.66
N ASN A 55 -7.40 -16.51 -5.02
CA ASN A 55 -7.34 -17.37 -3.85
C ASN A 55 -6.57 -16.68 -2.70
N PRO A 56 -7.18 -15.68 -2.02
CA PRO A 56 -6.50 -14.92 -0.98
C PRO A 56 -5.98 -15.80 0.16
N GLU A 57 -6.68 -16.88 0.52
CA GLU A 57 -6.29 -17.72 1.65
C GLU A 57 -4.96 -18.44 1.44
N TYR A 58 -4.71 -18.91 0.21
CA TYR A 58 -3.43 -19.52 -0.14
C TYR A 58 -2.28 -18.52 0.06
N THR A 59 -2.41 -17.34 -0.55
CA THR A 59 -1.43 -16.26 -0.42
C THR A 59 -1.21 -15.87 1.05
N LEU A 60 -2.29 -15.64 1.80
CA LEU A 60 -2.20 -15.19 3.20
C LEU A 60 -1.57 -16.24 4.12
N ARG A 61 -1.77 -17.54 3.85
CA ARG A 61 -1.13 -18.62 4.58
C ARG A 61 0.37 -18.66 4.33
N GLU A 62 0.78 -18.53 3.06
CA GLU A 62 2.20 -18.51 2.71
C GLU A 62 2.91 -17.26 3.27
N LEU A 63 2.26 -16.09 3.24
CA LEU A 63 2.80 -14.88 3.87
C LEU A 63 3.02 -15.05 5.39
N ALA A 64 2.08 -15.71 6.08
CA ALA A 64 2.23 -15.99 7.51
C ALA A 64 3.41 -16.92 7.80
N ARG A 65 3.65 -17.92 6.94
CA ARG A 65 4.82 -18.83 7.05
C ARG A 65 6.15 -18.08 6.89
N CYS A 66 6.16 -16.97 6.15
CA CYS A 66 7.31 -16.09 5.97
C CYS A 66 7.44 -15.00 7.04
N GLY A 67 6.56 -14.97 8.06
CA GLY A 67 6.59 -13.99 9.15
C GLY A 67 5.81 -12.68 8.89
N THR A 68 5.13 -12.56 7.74
CA THR A 68 4.23 -11.44 7.44
C THR A 68 2.85 -11.72 8.02
N LEU A 69 2.38 -10.88 8.95
CA LEU A 69 1.07 -11.11 9.59
C LEU A 69 0.01 -10.07 9.21
N CYS A 70 0.35 -9.06 8.40
CA CYS A 70 -0.62 -8.22 7.73
C CYS A 70 -0.15 -7.86 6.32
N ALA A 71 -1.06 -7.85 5.35
CA ALA A 71 -0.74 -7.47 3.98
C ALA A 71 -1.85 -6.65 3.31
N LEU A 72 -1.49 -5.89 2.28
CA LEU A 72 -2.41 -5.31 1.31
C LEU A 72 -2.31 -6.09 -0.01
N ALA A 73 -3.46 -6.42 -0.59
CA ALA A 73 -3.51 -7.08 -1.89
C ALA A 73 -3.22 -6.08 -3.01
N SER A 74 -2.08 -6.22 -3.69
CA SER A 74 -1.75 -5.45 -4.88
C SER A 74 -2.44 -6.02 -6.12
N ILE A 75 -3.48 -5.35 -6.59
CA ILE A 75 -4.25 -5.77 -7.76
C ILE A 75 -3.54 -5.35 -9.05
N VAL A 76 -3.24 -6.32 -9.91
CA VAL A 76 -2.71 -6.08 -11.27
C VAL A 76 -3.88 -5.84 -12.22
N PHE A 77 -3.90 -4.69 -12.87
CA PHE A 77 -4.92 -4.34 -13.87
C PHE A 77 -4.48 -4.78 -15.26
N SER A 78 -5.39 -5.41 -16.02
CA SER A 78 -5.15 -5.90 -17.38
C SER A 78 -6.42 -5.76 -18.22
N ASP A 79 -6.28 -5.21 -19.43
CA ASP A 79 -7.39 -5.11 -20.39
C ASP A 79 -7.77 -6.46 -20.99
N ASP A 80 -6.81 -7.37 -21.15
CA ASP A 80 -7.03 -8.72 -21.67
C ASP A 80 -7.69 -9.64 -20.62
N HIS A 81 -7.54 -9.31 -19.33
CA HIS A 81 -8.01 -10.15 -18.22
C HIS A 81 -9.02 -9.44 -17.30
N LYS A 82 -9.85 -8.53 -17.82
CA LYS A 82 -10.82 -7.73 -17.02
C LYS A 82 -11.69 -8.56 -16.08
N HIS A 83 -12.16 -9.72 -16.53
CA HIS A 83 -12.95 -10.63 -15.69
C HIS A 83 -12.17 -11.19 -14.51
N LEU A 84 -10.89 -11.52 -14.73
CA LEU A 84 -10.00 -12.02 -13.67
C LEU A 84 -9.69 -10.93 -12.65
N VAL A 85 -9.38 -9.71 -13.12
CA VAL A 85 -9.16 -8.54 -12.24
C VAL A 85 -10.39 -8.28 -11.36
N LYS A 86 -11.59 -8.29 -11.96
CA LYS A 86 -12.84 -8.13 -11.22
C LYS A 86 -13.01 -9.23 -10.17
N LYS A 87 -12.76 -10.50 -10.53
CA LYS A 87 -12.83 -11.63 -9.61
C LYS A 87 -11.83 -11.48 -8.45
N CYS A 88 -10.59 -11.07 -8.71
CA CYS A 88 -9.60 -10.80 -7.67
C CYS A 88 -10.09 -9.74 -6.67
N ILE A 89 -10.64 -8.64 -7.16
CA ILE A 89 -11.21 -7.59 -6.29
C ILE A 89 -12.35 -8.15 -5.44
N GLU A 90 -13.28 -8.90 -6.04
CA GLU A 90 -14.41 -9.50 -5.31
C GLU A 90 -13.96 -10.48 -4.22
N GLU A 91 -13.01 -11.37 -4.51
CA GLU A 91 -12.50 -12.34 -3.53
C GLU A 91 -11.69 -11.67 -2.42
N VAL A 92 -10.90 -10.64 -2.75
CA VAL A 92 -10.17 -9.83 -1.77
C VAL A 92 -11.15 -9.13 -0.84
N GLU A 93 -12.14 -8.40 -1.37
CA GLU A 93 -13.11 -7.63 -0.57
C GLU A 93 -13.90 -8.53 0.40
N LYS A 94 -14.28 -9.75 -0.01
CA LYS A 94 -14.90 -10.74 0.90
C LYS A 94 -14.00 -11.12 2.08
N ARG A 95 -12.68 -11.04 1.89
CA ARG A 95 -11.68 -11.55 2.83
C ARG A 95 -11.08 -10.47 3.74
N VAL A 96 -11.13 -9.20 3.34
CA VAL A 96 -10.56 -8.07 4.10
C VAL A 96 -11.09 -8.05 5.53
N GLY A 97 -10.18 -7.91 6.50
CA GLY A 97 -10.51 -7.77 7.91
C GLY A 97 -11.01 -9.05 8.60
N ALA A 98 -11.24 -10.14 7.87
CA ALA A 98 -11.58 -11.42 8.45
C ALA A 98 -10.35 -12.10 9.06
N TYR A 99 -10.56 -12.85 10.15
CA TYR A 99 -9.50 -13.66 10.76
C TYR A 99 -9.70 -15.12 10.39
N ILE A 100 -8.65 -15.75 9.88
CA ILE A 100 -8.58 -17.19 9.65
C ILE A 100 -7.32 -17.71 10.34
N PRO A 101 -7.39 -18.82 11.08
CA PRO A 101 -6.21 -19.47 11.65
C PRO A 101 -5.10 -19.66 10.61
N ASP A 102 -3.86 -19.50 11.04
CA ASP A 102 -2.65 -19.70 10.24
C ASP A 102 -2.50 -18.80 8.99
N CYS A 103 -3.34 -17.77 8.86
CA CYS A 103 -3.27 -16.80 7.78
C CYS A 103 -2.84 -15.41 8.28
N CYS A 104 -2.12 -14.70 7.42
CA CYS A 104 -1.89 -13.27 7.50
C CYS A 104 -3.24 -12.52 7.47
N LEU A 105 -3.33 -11.37 8.14
CA LEU A 105 -4.49 -10.48 8.03
C LEU A 105 -4.45 -9.73 6.71
N LEU A 106 -5.53 -9.80 5.94
CA LEU A 106 -5.71 -8.93 4.78
C LEU A 106 -6.28 -7.58 5.21
N GLY A 107 -5.46 -6.54 5.13
CA GLY A 107 -5.79 -5.18 5.59
C GLY A 107 -6.56 -4.33 4.57
N GLY A 108 -6.53 -4.70 3.29
CA GLY A 108 -7.19 -3.99 2.21
C GLY A 108 -6.47 -4.14 0.87
N ILE A 109 -6.67 -3.17 -0.02
CA ILE A 109 -6.16 -3.18 -1.40
C ILE A 109 -5.10 -2.10 -1.63
N HIS A 110 -4.07 -2.48 -2.39
CA HIS A 110 -3.17 -1.57 -3.10
C HIS A 110 -3.50 -1.63 -4.60
N ALA A 111 -3.96 -0.52 -5.19
CA ALA A 111 -4.28 -0.47 -6.63
C ALA A 111 -3.26 0.38 -7.41
N GLY A 112 -3.17 0.25 -8.73
CA GLY A 112 -2.30 1.12 -9.52
C GLY A 112 -2.56 1.17 -11.03
N PRO A 113 -3.80 1.40 -11.52
CA PRO A 113 -4.03 1.53 -12.95
C PRO A 113 -3.59 2.89 -13.53
N VAL A 114 -3.44 3.92 -12.70
CA VAL A 114 -3.11 5.29 -13.14
C VAL A 114 -1.59 5.48 -13.25
N ILE A 115 -0.96 4.70 -14.13
CA ILE A 115 0.51 4.63 -14.26
C ILE A 115 0.99 5.01 -15.65
N ASN A 116 2.11 5.72 -15.75
CA ASN A 116 2.65 6.17 -17.04
C ASN A 116 3.48 5.08 -17.72
N ASP A 117 4.34 4.44 -16.95
CA ASP A 117 5.23 3.40 -17.44
C ASP A 117 4.87 2.07 -16.78
N ARG A 118 4.53 1.08 -17.60
CA ARG A 118 4.04 -0.20 -17.10
C ARG A 118 5.18 -1.07 -16.57
N GLY A 119 6.43 -0.83 -16.95
CA GLY A 119 7.50 -1.77 -16.68
C GLY A 119 7.13 -3.16 -17.23
N GLY A 120 7.02 -4.15 -16.34
CA GLY A 120 6.56 -5.50 -16.68
C GLY A 120 5.06 -5.75 -16.51
N LEU A 121 4.25 -4.73 -16.18
CA LEU A 121 2.80 -4.88 -16.00
C LEU A 121 2.08 -4.99 -17.36
N PRO A 122 0.96 -5.74 -17.41
CA PRO A 122 0.16 -5.87 -18.63
C PRO A 122 -0.48 -4.54 -19.06
N ALA A 123 -0.91 -4.49 -20.32
CA ALA A 123 -1.65 -3.34 -20.83
C ALA A 123 -2.98 -3.16 -20.07
N CYS A 124 -3.26 -1.93 -19.68
CA CYS A 124 -4.50 -1.51 -19.05
C CYS A 124 -4.78 -0.02 -19.32
N GLU A 125 -6.04 0.38 -19.23
CA GLU A 125 -6.47 1.78 -19.24
C GLU A 125 -5.77 2.58 -18.13
N ASN A 126 -5.01 3.60 -18.53
CA ASN A 126 -4.27 4.49 -17.62
C ASN A 126 -4.71 5.96 -17.73
N ARG A 127 -5.64 6.29 -18.64
CA ARG A 127 -6.27 7.60 -18.77
C ARG A 127 -7.62 7.57 -18.09
N TRP A 128 -7.70 8.30 -16.99
CA TRP A 128 -8.90 8.37 -16.18
C TRP A 128 -9.36 9.81 -16.07
N ASN A 129 -10.64 10.06 -16.35
CA ASN A 129 -11.28 11.28 -15.89
C ASN A 129 -11.82 11.04 -14.47
N LEU A 130 -12.13 12.12 -13.76
CA LEU A 130 -12.55 12.02 -12.37
C LEU A 130 -13.80 11.15 -12.17
N GLU A 131 -14.75 11.15 -13.11
CA GLU A 131 -15.99 10.38 -12.97
C GLU A 131 -15.76 8.87 -13.14
N SER A 132 -15.04 8.45 -14.18
CA SER A 132 -14.71 7.04 -14.37
C SER A 132 -13.79 6.51 -13.26
N PHE A 133 -12.87 7.36 -12.78
CA PHE A 133 -12.00 7.03 -11.66
C PHE A 133 -12.79 6.81 -10.35
N LYS A 134 -13.80 7.65 -10.08
CA LYS A 134 -14.71 7.47 -8.93
C LYS A 134 -15.42 6.12 -8.98
N LYS A 135 -15.91 5.72 -10.16
CA LYS A 135 -16.58 4.43 -10.37
C LYS A 135 -15.62 3.26 -10.12
N LEU A 136 -14.38 3.35 -10.59
CA LEU A 136 -13.34 2.37 -10.29
C LEU A 136 -13.05 2.29 -8.78
N CYS A 137 -12.83 3.42 -8.11
CA CYS A 137 -12.55 3.43 -6.67
C CYS A 137 -13.70 2.80 -5.87
N ALA A 138 -14.95 3.00 -6.31
CA ALA A 138 -16.13 2.42 -5.67
C ALA A 138 -16.17 0.87 -5.76
N THR A 139 -15.45 0.24 -6.69
CA THR A 139 -15.34 -1.22 -6.72
C THR A 139 -14.37 -1.78 -5.68
N MET A 140 -13.59 -0.93 -5.02
CA MET A 140 -12.56 -1.32 -4.04
C MET A 140 -12.74 -0.52 -2.74
N PRO A 141 -13.85 -0.69 -1.99
CA PRO A 141 -14.09 0.04 -0.73
C PRO A 141 -13.02 -0.21 0.35
N SER A 142 -12.26 -1.31 0.26
CA SER A 142 -11.13 -1.58 1.14
C SER A 142 -9.79 -1.00 0.66
N MET A 143 -9.77 -0.24 -0.44
CA MET A 143 -8.55 0.38 -0.95
C MET A 143 -7.92 1.30 0.08
N ARG A 144 -6.61 1.14 0.24
CA ARG A 144 -5.77 1.77 1.25
C ARG A 144 -4.67 2.60 0.63
N ILE A 145 -4.07 2.07 -0.42
CA ILE A 145 -3.02 2.72 -1.17
C ILE A 145 -3.36 2.67 -2.66
N MET A 146 -3.05 3.73 -3.39
CA MET A 146 -3.04 3.68 -4.85
C MET A 146 -1.72 4.21 -5.40
N THR A 147 -1.02 3.38 -6.17
CA THR A 147 0.08 3.83 -7.02
C THR A 147 -0.44 4.69 -8.17
N ILE A 148 0.10 5.90 -8.29
CA ILE A 148 -0.33 6.89 -9.28
C ILE A 148 0.85 7.67 -9.83
N SER A 149 0.87 7.89 -11.15
CA SER A 149 1.85 8.72 -11.84
C SER A 149 1.49 10.21 -11.66
N PRO A 150 2.38 11.02 -11.06
CA PRO A 150 2.14 12.46 -10.96
C PRO A 150 2.16 13.15 -12.33
N HIS A 151 2.90 12.63 -13.33
CA HIS A 151 2.87 13.16 -14.70
C HIS A 151 1.51 13.01 -15.37
N ILE A 152 0.83 11.87 -15.17
CA ILE A 152 -0.52 11.66 -15.70
C ILE A 152 -1.48 12.61 -15.01
N ASP A 153 -1.51 12.62 -13.67
CA ASP A 153 -2.55 13.36 -12.94
C ASP A 153 -2.35 14.88 -12.97
N ALA A 154 -1.11 15.36 -13.19
CA ALA A 154 -0.85 16.78 -13.41
C ALA A 154 -1.63 17.37 -14.59
N ARG A 155 -1.98 16.56 -15.59
CA ARG A 155 -2.77 16.98 -16.76
C ARG A 155 -4.21 17.36 -16.41
N SER A 156 -4.71 16.78 -15.31
CA SER A 156 -6.03 17.02 -14.71
C SER A 156 -5.91 17.81 -13.41
N ASN A 157 -4.87 18.64 -13.26
CA ASN A 157 -4.63 19.45 -12.06
C ASN A 157 -4.71 18.64 -10.75
N TYR A 158 -4.22 17.41 -10.78
CA TYR A 158 -4.15 16.49 -9.64
C TYR A 158 -5.51 16.11 -9.01
N GLU A 159 -6.58 16.13 -9.80
CA GLU A 159 -7.93 15.78 -9.35
C GLU A 159 -8.03 14.36 -8.78
N LEU A 160 -7.27 13.40 -9.33
CA LEU A 160 -7.34 12.00 -8.90
C LEU A 160 -6.66 11.82 -7.54
N ILE A 161 -5.44 12.35 -7.36
CA ILE A 161 -4.74 12.38 -6.07
C ILE A 161 -5.58 13.12 -5.02
N GLY A 162 -6.15 14.27 -5.38
CA GLY A 162 -7.03 15.03 -4.48
C GLY A 162 -8.25 14.23 -4.05
N TYR A 163 -8.82 13.41 -4.94
CA TYR A 163 -9.93 12.52 -4.61
C TYR A 163 -9.52 11.36 -3.69
N LEU A 164 -8.38 10.72 -3.95
CA LEU A 164 -7.85 9.66 -3.08
C LEU A 164 -7.67 10.16 -1.65
N LEU A 165 -7.07 11.35 -1.47
CA LEU A 165 -6.89 11.97 -0.16
C LEU A 165 -8.24 12.22 0.55
N ARG A 166 -9.29 12.66 -0.16
CA ARG A 166 -10.63 12.83 0.41
C ARG A 166 -11.28 11.51 0.83
N LEU A 167 -10.98 10.42 0.12
CA LEU A 167 -11.42 9.08 0.50
C LEU A 167 -10.63 8.51 1.70
N GLY A 168 -9.53 9.15 2.10
CA GLY A 168 -8.59 8.59 3.07
C GLY A 168 -7.70 7.49 2.51
N VAL A 169 -7.60 7.38 1.17
CA VAL A 169 -6.69 6.47 0.47
C VAL A 169 -5.37 7.18 0.24
N ARG A 170 -4.26 6.53 0.59
CA ARG A 170 -2.93 7.11 0.45
C ARG A 170 -2.43 7.03 -0.99
N PRO A 171 -2.20 8.16 -1.67
CA PRO A 171 -1.55 8.14 -2.97
C PRO A 171 -0.08 7.77 -2.81
N SER A 172 0.41 6.91 -3.70
CA SER A 172 1.81 6.47 -3.77
C SER A 172 2.35 6.81 -5.14
N LEU A 173 3.34 7.69 -5.22
CA LEU A 173 3.89 8.12 -6.50
C LEU A 173 4.80 7.01 -7.07
N GLY A 174 4.59 6.62 -8.32
CA GLY A 174 5.41 5.59 -8.94
C GLY A 174 5.05 5.31 -10.39
N HIS A 175 5.79 4.38 -11.00
CA HIS A 175 5.61 3.99 -12.41
C HIS A 175 5.64 5.19 -13.36
N ASP A 176 6.64 6.03 -13.17
CA ASP A 176 6.77 7.31 -13.86
C ASP A 176 8.24 7.67 -14.04
N ARG A 177 8.70 7.62 -15.29
CA ARG A 177 10.08 7.96 -15.69
C ARG A 177 10.22 9.39 -16.19
N VAL A 178 9.12 10.08 -16.46
CA VAL A 178 9.09 11.37 -17.18
C VAL A 178 8.56 12.53 -16.32
N ALA A 179 8.00 12.25 -15.14
CA ALA A 179 7.57 13.28 -14.20
C ALA A 179 8.67 14.28 -13.90
N THR A 180 8.35 15.54 -14.16
CA THR A 180 9.19 16.68 -13.85
C THR A 180 9.12 17.02 -12.37
N LYS A 181 10.16 17.70 -11.85
CA LYS A 181 10.16 18.25 -10.50
C LYS A 181 8.91 19.08 -10.18
N LYS A 182 8.39 19.84 -11.14
CA LYS A 182 7.18 20.66 -10.95
C LYS A 182 5.95 19.79 -10.72
N GLU A 183 5.78 18.73 -11.51
CA GLU A 183 4.66 17.79 -11.39
C GLU A 183 4.70 17.03 -10.07
N ILE A 184 5.89 16.55 -9.68
CA ILE A 184 6.09 15.84 -8.42
C ILE A 184 5.77 16.75 -7.23
N LEU A 185 6.33 17.97 -7.21
CA LEU A 185 6.05 18.92 -6.13
C LEU A 185 4.60 19.39 -6.12
N GLY A 186 3.94 19.48 -7.27
CA GLY A 186 2.51 19.79 -7.36
C GLY A 186 1.66 18.72 -6.66
N ALA A 187 1.94 17.45 -6.91
CA ALA A 187 1.29 16.34 -6.21
C ALA A 187 1.55 16.36 -4.69
N LEU A 188 2.80 16.58 -4.26
CA LEU A 188 3.17 16.59 -2.84
C LEU A 188 2.57 17.76 -2.05
N LYS A 189 2.25 18.88 -2.71
CA LYS A 189 1.57 20.03 -2.11
C LYS A 189 0.10 19.77 -1.79
N LEU A 190 -0.50 18.70 -2.34
CA LEU A 190 -1.88 18.35 -2.03
C LEU A 190 -2.05 17.73 -0.64
N ALA A 191 -0.99 17.19 -0.03
CA ALA A 191 -1.07 16.62 1.31
C ALA A 191 -1.39 17.73 2.32
N PRO A 192 -2.58 17.73 2.95
CA PRO A 192 -2.98 18.82 3.86
C PRO A 192 -2.19 18.79 5.18
N SER A 193 -1.59 17.65 5.54
CA SER A 193 -0.81 17.51 6.76
C SER A 193 0.27 16.43 6.64
N GLU A 194 1.19 16.40 7.61
CA GLU A 194 2.20 15.35 7.76
C GLU A 194 1.61 13.93 7.84
N ARG A 195 0.33 13.78 8.27
CA ARG A 195 -0.33 12.48 8.34
C ARG A 195 -0.78 11.97 6.96
N ASP A 196 -1.03 12.89 6.05
CA ASP A 196 -1.55 12.65 4.70
C ASP A 196 -0.42 12.63 3.65
N LYS A 197 0.83 12.53 4.12
CA LYS A 197 2.01 12.33 3.27
C LYS A 197 1.80 11.23 2.25
N LEU A 198 2.15 11.52 1.02
CA LEU A 198 2.14 10.54 -0.05
C LEU A 198 3.28 9.52 0.15
N HIS A 199 3.12 8.36 -0.46
CA HIS A 199 4.16 7.35 -0.56
C HIS A 199 4.94 7.46 -1.86
N VAL A 200 6.04 6.71 -1.96
CA VAL A 200 6.70 6.38 -3.23
C VAL A 200 6.73 4.86 -3.38
N THR A 201 6.17 4.34 -4.46
CA THR A 201 6.08 2.90 -4.71
C THR A 201 7.43 2.35 -5.15
N HIS A 202 7.94 1.29 -4.51
CA HIS A 202 9.17 0.54 -4.90
C HIS A 202 10.29 1.43 -5.50
N MET A 203 10.73 2.42 -4.73
CA MET A 203 11.74 3.41 -5.13
C MET A 203 12.88 2.81 -5.96
N HIS A 204 13.26 3.52 -7.03
CA HIS A 204 14.15 3.10 -8.13
C HIS A 204 13.48 2.31 -9.25
N ASN A 205 12.54 1.41 -8.96
CA ASN A 205 11.89 0.61 -10.00
C ASN A 205 10.91 1.45 -10.82
N VAL A 206 11.03 1.37 -12.15
CA VAL A 206 10.15 2.09 -13.09
C VAL A 206 10.13 3.61 -12.83
N MET A 207 11.30 4.16 -12.50
CA MET A 207 11.55 5.59 -12.31
C MET A 207 12.84 6.00 -13.01
N SER A 208 13.06 7.30 -13.19
CA SER A 208 14.35 7.86 -13.61
C SER A 208 15.12 8.38 -12.40
N PHE A 209 16.43 8.59 -12.53
CA PHE A 209 17.26 9.30 -11.56
C PHE A 209 18.28 10.16 -12.31
N ALA A 210 18.34 11.46 -12.00
CA ALA A 210 19.28 12.38 -12.63
C ALA A 210 19.68 13.49 -11.65
N HIS A 211 20.91 14.02 -11.79
CA HIS A 211 21.43 15.10 -10.94
C HIS A 211 20.85 16.47 -11.29
N ARG A 212 20.62 16.74 -12.59
CA ARG A 212 20.13 18.05 -13.07
C ARG A 212 18.62 18.13 -13.20
N ASN A 213 17.95 16.99 -13.37
CA ASN A 213 16.49 16.93 -13.48
C ASN A 213 15.95 16.01 -12.37
N PRO A 214 15.70 16.56 -11.16
CA PRO A 214 15.23 15.76 -10.04
C PRO A 214 13.93 15.04 -10.37
N SER A 215 13.94 13.72 -10.19
CA SER A 215 12.83 12.80 -10.43
C SER A 215 12.18 12.35 -9.11
N LEU A 216 11.27 11.37 -9.20
CA LEU A 216 10.68 10.71 -8.03
C LEU A 216 11.73 10.13 -7.08
N VAL A 217 12.80 9.54 -7.62
CA VAL A 217 13.88 8.97 -6.79
C VAL A 217 14.58 10.06 -5.99
N ASN A 218 14.92 11.19 -6.61
CA ASN A 218 15.57 12.30 -5.90
C ASN A 218 14.70 12.80 -4.75
N VAL A 219 13.40 12.96 -4.99
CA VAL A 219 12.45 13.47 -4.00
C VAL A 219 12.19 12.45 -2.89
N ALA A 220 12.14 11.15 -3.21
CA ALA A 220 11.98 10.08 -2.23
C ALA A 220 13.14 9.98 -1.22
N LEU A 221 14.34 10.37 -1.64
CA LEU A 221 15.54 10.39 -0.79
C LEU A 221 15.63 11.62 0.12
N CYS A 222 14.78 12.63 -0.09
CA CYS A 222 14.78 13.83 0.74
C CYS A 222 13.98 13.62 2.04
N SER A 223 14.64 13.72 3.19
CA SER A 223 13.98 13.76 4.50
C SER A 223 13.32 15.12 4.82
N SER A 224 13.78 16.17 4.15
CA SER A 224 13.26 17.54 4.23
C SER A 224 13.56 18.29 2.94
N PHE A 225 12.74 19.27 2.58
CA PHE A 225 13.03 20.14 1.44
C PHE A 225 13.80 21.40 1.85
N PRO A 226 14.63 21.95 0.95
CA PRO A 226 15.28 23.24 1.16
C PRO A 226 14.27 24.38 1.36
N ASN A 227 14.67 25.43 2.08
CA ASN A 227 13.89 26.65 2.22
C ASN A 227 13.94 27.49 0.94
N ALA A 228 13.17 27.09 -0.07
CA ALA A 228 13.00 27.81 -1.33
C ALA A 228 11.55 27.77 -1.78
N GLU A 229 11.11 28.82 -2.50
CA GLU A 229 9.71 29.02 -2.88
C GLU A 229 9.09 27.81 -3.60
N ILE A 230 9.86 27.15 -4.45
CA ILE A 230 9.37 25.99 -5.22
C ILE A 230 8.89 24.85 -4.32
N TYR A 231 9.51 24.66 -3.16
CA TYR A 231 9.18 23.62 -2.19
C TYR A 231 8.13 24.06 -1.16
N ARG A 232 7.72 25.33 -1.16
CA ARG A 232 6.73 25.85 -0.20
C ARG A 232 5.44 25.03 -0.28
N GLY A 233 5.00 24.53 0.88
CA GLY A 233 3.80 23.69 1.04
C GLY A 233 3.97 22.23 0.61
N ALA A 234 5.09 21.85 -0.01
CA ALA A 234 5.34 20.46 -0.37
C ALA A 234 5.82 19.70 0.86
N ILE A 235 5.23 18.54 1.10
CA ILE A 235 5.64 17.64 2.17
C ILE A 235 6.44 16.48 1.57
N PRO A 236 7.67 16.18 2.05
CA PRO A 236 8.43 15.04 1.55
C PRO A 236 7.65 13.73 1.71
N PRO A 237 7.65 12.87 0.69
CA PRO A 237 6.92 11.62 0.74
C PRO A 237 7.63 10.61 1.64
N ILE A 238 6.93 9.52 1.95
CA ILE A 238 7.50 8.39 2.66
C ILE A 238 7.87 7.31 1.64
N CYS A 239 9.15 6.96 1.56
CA CYS A 239 9.57 5.71 0.97
C CYS A 239 9.36 4.61 2.02
N GLY A 240 8.90 3.42 1.61
CA GLY A 240 8.53 2.32 2.51
C GLY A 240 9.41 2.21 3.77
N ASP A 241 8.74 2.19 4.93
CA ASP A 241 9.27 2.01 6.28
C ASP A 241 10.45 2.91 6.71
N HIS A 242 10.31 4.24 6.58
CA HIS A 242 11.19 5.19 7.26
C HIS A 242 10.48 6.05 8.31
N ARG A 243 10.56 5.53 9.55
CA ARG A 243 10.66 6.22 10.86
C ARG A 243 9.78 7.46 11.06
N ARG A 244 8.70 7.27 11.82
CA ARG A 244 8.63 7.84 13.18
C ARG A 244 8.01 6.81 14.13
N PRO A 245 8.55 6.61 15.34
CA PRO A 245 7.76 5.98 16.38
C PRO A 245 6.48 6.82 16.53
N CYS A 246 5.35 6.14 16.45
CA CYS A 246 4.08 6.70 16.84
C CYS A 246 4.29 7.41 18.21
N PRO A 247 3.95 8.71 18.36
CA PRO A 247 4.22 9.45 19.60
C PRO A 247 3.44 8.91 20.81
N TYR A 248 2.55 7.93 20.60
CA TYR A 248 1.87 7.24 21.67
C TYR A 248 2.80 6.17 22.26
N ARG A 249 3.41 6.52 23.41
CA ARG A 249 4.01 5.58 24.37
C ARG A 249 3.13 4.33 24.48
N CYS A 250 3.76 3.17 24.43
CA CYS A 250 3.15 1.86 24.63
C CYS A 250 2.48 1.75 26.01
N HIS A 251 1.24 2.22 26.11
CA HIS A 251 0.26 1.73 27.07
C HIS A 251 -1.07 1.57 26.35
N SER A 252 -1.39 0.33 25.95
CA SER A 252 -2.73 -0.19 25.65
C SER A 252 -3.57 0.40 24.48
N PHE A 253 -3.11 1.40 23.73
CA PHE A 253 -3.93 2.07 22.69
C PHE A 253 -3.35 2.12 21.26
N ALA A 254 -2.30 1.36 20.94
CA ALA A 254 -1.63 1.41 19.63
C ALA A 254 -2.09 0.29 18.68
N CYS A 255 -3.30 0.42 18.13
CA CYS A 255 -3.73 -0.25 16.89
C CYS A 255 -4.94 0.46 16.25
N ASP A 256 -5.64 1.36 16.96
CA ASP A 256 -6.85 2.02 16.46
C ASP A 256 -6.57 2.97 15.28
N ASN A 257 -5.38 3.56 15.22
CA ASN A 257 -5.07 4.57 14.20
C ASN A 257 -4.45 4.03 12.90
N PHE A 258 -3.79 2.86 12.93
CA PHE A 258 -3.22 2.26 11.70
C PHE A 258 -4.34 1.69 10.81
N PHE A 259 -5.37 1.10 11.40
CA PHE A 259 -6.46 0.48 10.64
C PHE A 259 -7.64 1.40 10.33
N GLN A 260 -7.71 2.59 10.94
CA GLN A 260 -8.71 3.59 10.54
C GLN A 260 -8.28 4.40 9.31
N ARG A 261 -6.98 4.47 8.96
CA ARG A 261 -6.45 5.43 7.96
C ARG A 261 -5.13 5.02 7.27
N VAL A 262 -4.81 3.72 7.24
CA VAL A 262 -3.93 3.16 6.21
C VAL A 262 -4.80 2.42 5.26
#